data_AF-A4IJV0-F1
#
_entry.id   AF-A4IJV0-F1
#
_cell.length_a   1.000
_cell.length_b   1.000
_cell.length_c   1.000
_cell.angle_alpha   90.00
_cell.angle_beta   90.00
_cell.angle_gamma   90.00
#
_symmetry.space_group_name_H-M   'P 1'
#
loop_
_entity.id
_entity.type
_entity.pdbx_description
1 polymer ?
#
loop_
_entity_poly.entity_id
_entity_poly.type
_entity_poly.pdbx_seq_one_letter_code
_entity_poly.pdbx_strand_id
1 'polypeptide(L)' 'MTSWPRLFSLPYFILGVLFTYLAIKSAHETVWNVSTIALAAFAAFDFGTAFRLFFAPKR' A
#
# COMPACT_ATOMS: atom_id res chain seq x y z
N MET A 1 16.60 22.73 2.50
CA MET A 1 15.78 21.53 2.84
C MET A 1 14.80 21.33 1.70
N THR A 2 15.10 20.40 0.78
CA THR A 2 14.37 20.23 -0.48
C THR A 2 13.00 19.60 -0.21
N SER A 3 11.96 20.41 -0.32
CA SER A 3 10.56 20.02 -0.23
C SER A 3 10.18 19.17 -1.45
N TRP A 4 10.46 17.86 -1.38
CA TRP A 4 9.83 16.84 -2.22
C TRP A 4 8.76 16.05 -1.44
N PRO A 5 7.70 16.69 -0.91
CA PRO A 5 6.63 15.99 -0.18
C PRO A 5 5.90 14.96 -1.06
N ARG A 6 6.03 15.06 -2.39
CA ARG A 6 5.44 14.10 -3.34
C ARG A 6 6.25 12.82 -3.53
N LEU A 7 7.59 12.86 -3.41
CA LEU A 7 8.43 11.65 -3.55
C LEU A 7 8.23 10.69 -2.37
N PHE A 8 7.82 11.20 -1.21
CA PHE A 8 7.45 10.36 -0.07
C PHE A 8 6.24 9.44 -0.34
N SER A 9 5.45 9.65 -1.41
CA SER A 9 4.32 8.77 -1.75
C SER A 9 4.73 7.46 -2.45
N LEU A 10 5.86 7.47 -3.16
CA LEU A 10 6.39 6.32 -3.90
C LEU A 10 6.66 5.09 -3.02
N PRO A 11 7.33 5.19 -1.85
CA PRO A 11 7.55 4.01 -1.01
C PRO A 11 6.24 3.40 -0.52
N TYR A 12 5.22 4.19 -0.17
CA TYR A 12 3.90 3.66 0.22
C TYR A 12 3.22 2.93 -0.94
N PHE A 13 3.31 3.48 -2.16
CA PHE A 13 2.75 2.82 -3.34
C PHE A 13 3.45 1.49 -3.65
N ILE A 14 4.79 1.49 -3.62
CA ILE A 14 5.61 0.29 -3.85
C ILE A 14 5.34 -0.76 -2.77
N LEU A 15 5.23 -0.34 -1.51
CA LEU A 15 4.95 -1.22 -0.38
C LEU A 15 3.55 -1.83 -0.48
N GLY A 16 2.54 -1.06 -0.89
CA GLY A 16 1.19 -1.56 -1.17
C GLY A 16 1.16 -2.61 -2.28
N VAL A 17 1.92 -2.43 -3.36
CA VAL A 17 2.07 -3.43 -4.43
C VAL A 17 2.75 -4.69 -3.91
N LEU A 18 3.81 -4.55 -3.10
CA LEU A 18 4.52 -5.68 -2.51
C LEU A 18 3.63 -6.49 -1.57
N PHE A 19 2.89 -5.84 -0.68
CA PHE A 19 1.94 -6.53 0.20
C PHE A 19 0.82 -7.20 -0.58
N THR A 20 0.36 -6.61 -1.68
CA THR A 20 -0.61 -7.26 -2.58
C THR A 20 -0.04 -8.53 -3.22
N TYR A 21 1.21 -8.49 -3.68
CA TYR A 21 1.89 -9.67 -4.22
C TYR A 21 2.02 -10.79 -3.16
N LEU A 22 2.41 -10.44 -1.94
CA LEU A 22 2.48 -11.37 -0.82
C LEU A 22 1.10 -11.94 -0.45
N ALA A 23 0.05 -11.11 -0.47
CA ALA A 23 -1.32 -11.56 -0.23
C ALA A 23 -1.76 -12.60 -1.28
N ILE A 24 -1.50 -12.35 -2.56
CA ILE A 24 -1.81 -13.30 -3.65
C ILE A 24 -1.06 -14.61 -3.46
N LYS A 25 0.23 -14.56 -3.09
CA LYS A 25 1.01 -15.77 -2.80
C LYS A 25 0.49 -16.52 -1.57
N SER A 26 0.00 -15.81 -0.55
CA SER A 26 -0.59 -16.43 0.64
C SER A 26 -2.00 -16.97 0.39
N ALA A 27 -2.71 -16.47 -0.61
CA ALA A 27 -4.06 -16.88 -0.98
C ALA A 27 -4.10 -18.19 -1.79
N HIS A 28 -2.98 -18.92 -1.90
CA HIS A 28 -2.83 -20.09 -2.76
C HIS A 28 -3.88 -21.18 -2.51
N GLU A 29 -4.25 -21.43 -1.24
CA GLU A 29 -5.31 -22.38 -0.91
C GLU A 29 -6.68 -21.70 -0.73
N THR A 30 -6.70 -20.53 -0.08
CA THR A 30 -7.93 -19.81 0.21
C THR A 30 -7.62 -18.34 0.52
N VAL A 31 -8.53 -17.44 0.10
CA VAL A 31 -8.44 -16.00 0.39
C VAL A 31 -8.81 -15.68 1.85
N TRP A 32 -9.45 -16.63 2.56
CA TRP A 32 -9.90 -16.49 3.94
C TRP A 32 -8.79 -16.72 4.98
N ASN A 33 -7.56 -16.90 4.54
CA ASN A 33 -6.43 -17.04 5.45
C ASN A 33 -6.19 -15.73 6.20
N VAL A 34 -5.99 -15.79 7.52
CA VAL A 34 -5.77 -14.61 8.37
C VAL A 34 -4.60 -13.77 7.86
N SER A 35 -3.53 -14.42 7.41
CA SER A 35 -2.36 -13.78 6.79
C SER A 35 -2.72 -13.03 5.51
N THR A 36 -3.56 -13.60 4.64
CA THR A 36 -3.98 -12.99 3.37
C THR A 36 -4.82 -11.74 3.62
N ILE A 37 -5.77 -11.84 4.56
CA ILE A 37 -6.63 -10.71 4.95
C ILE A 37 -5.80 -9.60 5.58
N ALA A 38 -4.86 -9.93 6.47
CA ALA A 38 -3.97 -8.95 7.09
C ALA A 38 -3.10 -8.24 6.05
N LEU A 39 -2.46 -8.99 5.14
CA LEU A 39 -1.66 -8.43 4.07
C LEU A 39 -2.48 -7.53 3.13
N ALA A 40 -3.71 -7.94 2.80
CA ALA A 40 -4.63 -7.13 2.00
C ALA A 40 -5.04 -5.83 2.71
N ALA A 41 -5.29 -5.89 4.02
CA ALA A 41 -5.62 -4.71 4.83
C ALA A 41 -4.43 -3.72 4.89
N PHE A 42 -3.21 -4.21 5.09
CA PHE A 42 -1.99 -3.38 5.03
C PHE A 42 -1.81 -2.76 3.65
N ALA A 43 -1.95 -3.55 2.57
CA ALA A 43 -1.86 -3.04 1.20
C ALA A 43 -2.89 -1.92 0.94
N ALA A 44 -4.13 -2.10 1.39
CA ALA A 44 -5.17 -1.08 1.25
C ALA A 44 -4.85 0.21 2.01
N PHE A 45 -4.28 0.10 3.22
CA PHE A 45 -3.83 1.25 4.00
C PHE A 45 -2.68 2.00 3.31
N ASP A 46 -1.69 1.27 2.80
CA ASP A 46 -0.55 1.83 2.06
C ASP A 46 -1.00 2.55 0.78
N PHE A 47 -1.90 1.94 -0.01
CA PHE A 47 -2.49 2.59 -1.18
C PHE A 47 -3.31 3.82 -0.79
N GLY A 48 -4.14 3.74 0.24
CA GLY A 48 -4.93 4.87 0.73
C GLY A 48 -4.04 6.05 1.15
N THR A 49 -2.93 5.77 1.81
CA THR A 49 -1.93 6.77 2.20
C THR A 49 -1.22 7.36 0.97
N ALA A 50 -0.82 6.51 0.02
CA ALA A 50 -0.22 6.94 -1.24
C ALA A 50 -1.17 7.86 -2.04
N PHE A 51 -2.44 7.47 -2.19
CA PHE A 51 -3.48 8.28 -2.84
C PHE A 51 -3.70 9.59 -2.10
N ARG A 52 -3.79 9.58 -0.77
CA ARG A 52 -3.94 10.80 0.03
C ARG A 52 -2.78 11.76 -0.20
N LEU A 53 -1.54 11.28 -0.27
CA LEU A 53 -0.38 12.12 -0.51
C LEU A 53 -0.34 12.64 -1.96
N PHE A 54 -0.85 11.85 -2.91
CA PHE A 54 -0.92 12.21 -4.33
C PHE A 54 -1.99 13.27 -4.60
N PHE A 55 -3.15 13.14 -3.95
CA PHE A 55 -4.30 14.06 -4.08
C PHE A 55 -4.31 15.19 -3.04
N ALA A 56 -3.35 15.21 -2.10
CA ALA A 56 -3.23 16.28 -1.12
C ALA A 56 -3.08 17.64 -1.84
N PRO A 57 -3.98 18.62 -1.59
CA PRO A 57 -3.91 19.92 -2.23
C PRO A 57 -2.60 20.60 -1.85
N LYS A 58 -1.85 21.06 -2.85
CA LYS A 58 -0.68 21.91 -2.66
C LYS A 58 -1.15 23.30 -2.21
N ARG A 59 -1.27 23.53 -0.90
CA ARG A 59 -1.42 24.87 -0.31
C ARG A 59 -0.07 25.57 -0.24
#